data_AF-A0A2I0HQ50-F1
#
_entry.id   AF-A0A2I0HQ50-F1
#
_cell.length_a   1.000
_cell.length_b   1.000
_cell.length_c   1.000
_cell.angle_alpha   90.00
_cell.angle_beta   90.00
_cell.angle_gamma   90.00
#
_symmetry.space_group_name_H-M   'P 1'
#
loop_
_entity.id
_entity.type
_entity.pdbx_description
1 polymer ?
#
loop_
_entity_poly.entity_id
_entity_poly.type
_entity_poly.pdbx_seq_one_letter_code
_entity_poly.pdbx_strand_id
1 'polypeptide(L)'
;MGLGPTEDQRLGLGPGVDLTMRLGPGGDLTMGIDSTEDQRFGLGLVGDLTMGLGPTEDQRLGLGPGGVLTMGLGPTEDQRLGLGPGGDITMGHDPTEDERLGHCHVGDLTMGLGETEDQRLGLGHVGDPLMGLGLTEDQRLGLGPGGDLTMRLGPGGDLTMELDPTEDQRLGLNPVGDLTMGLGPTED
;
A
#
# COMPACT_ATOMS: atom_id res chain seq x y z
N MET A 1 21.73 -4.54 -1.86
CA MET A 1 22.65 -3.38 -1.84
C MET A 1 22.20 -2.41 -0.74
N GLY A 2 23.10 -1.75 -0.02
CA GLY A 2 22.75 -0.73 0.99
C GLY A 2 23.34 0.62 0.59
N LEU A 3 22.50 1.64 0.46
CA LEU A 3 22.93 2.99 0.07
C LEU A 3 22.98 3.89 1.31
N GLY A 4 24.09 4.61 1.46
CA GLY A 4 24.31 5.56 2.56
C GLY A 4 23.58 6.89 2.34
N PRO A 5 23.53 7.76 3.35
CA PRO A 5 22.80 9.03 3.26
C PRO A 5 23.52 10.02 2.34
N THR A 6 22.75 10.95 1.78
CA THR A 6 23.14 12.05 0.87
C THR A 6 23.54 11.64 -0.55
N GLU A 7 22.56 11.65 -1.45
CA GLU A 7 22.56 12.27 -2.80
C GLU A 7 21.23 11.89 -3.50
N ASP A 8 20.69 12.78 -4.33
CA ASP A 8 19.54 12.45 -5.18
C ASP A 8 19.92 11.30 -6.10
N GLN A 9 19.41 10.11 -5.83
CA GLN A 9 19.82 8.90 -6.52
C GLN A 9 18.84 8.61 -7.67
N ARG A 10 19.37 8.35 -8.86
CA ARG A 10 18.61 7.85 -10.00
C ARG A 10 19.18 6.51 -10.45
N LEU A 11 18.40 5.44 -10.28
CA LEU A 11 18.83 4.07 -10.58
C LEU A 11 17.82 3.42 -11.54
N GLY A 12 18.33 2.81 -12.60
CA GLY A 12 17.58 1.96 -13.52
C GLY A 12 18.14 0.55 -13.44
N LEU A 13 17.34 -0.41 -12.99
CA LEU A 13 17.75 -1.80 -12.86
C LEU A 13 17.04 -2.64 -13.91
N GLY A 14 17.82 -3.33 -14.74
CA GLY A 14 17.29 -4.28 -15.72
C GLY A 14 16.77 -5.56 -15.06
N PRO A 15 16.24 -6.51 -15.85
CA PRO A 15 15.63 -7.73 -15.33
C PRO A 15 16.56 -8.53 -14.42
N GLY A 16 16.03 -8.98 -13.29
CA GLY A 16 16.77 -9.68 -12.25
C GLY A 16 16.01 -10.88 -11.71
N VAL A 17 16.71 -11.71 -10.93
CA VAL A 17 16.09 -12.84 -10.21
C VAL A 17 15.66 -12.34 -8.82
N ASP A 18 16.63 -11.85 -8.02
CA ASP A 18 16.37 -11.29 -6.70
C ASP A 18 16.91 -9.86 -6.58
N LEU A 19 16.08 -8.95 -6.11
CA LEU A 19 16.48 -7.61 -5.75
C LEU A 19 16.19 -7.33 -4.27
N THR A 20 17.24 -7.06 -3.49
CA THR A 20 17.08 -6.60 -2.10
C THR A 20 17.81 -5.27 -1.87
N MET A 21 17.08 -4.26 -1.41
CA MET A 21 17.63 -2.95 -1.09
C MET A 21 17.21 -2.48 0.30
N ARG A 22 18.16 -1.87 1.02
CA ARG A 22 17.90 -1.15 2.28
C ARG A 22 18.46 0.25 2.20
N LEU A 23 17.63 1.24 2.47
CA LEU A 23 18.02 2.65 2.46
C LEU A 23 18.13 3.19 3.88
N GLY A 24 19.24 3.89 4.13
CA GLY A 24 19.45 4.67 5.35
C GLY A 24 18.75 6.04 5.32
N PRO A 25 18.81 6.80 6.42
CA PRO A 25 18.06 8.04 6.54
C PRO A 25 18.61 9.20 5.70
N GLY A 26 17.74 9.89 4.95
CA GLY A 26 18.04 11.18 4.30
C GLY A 26 18.46 11.11 2.82
N GLY A 27 17.63 11.70 1.96
CA GLY A 27 17.82 11.90 0.51
C GLY A 27 16.56 11.56 -0.28
N ASP A 28 16.41 12.15 -1.48
CA ASP A 28 15.35 11.79 -2.41
C ASP A 28 15.85 10.69 -3.35
N LEU A 29 15.03 9.67 -3.60
CA LEU A 29 15.40 8.58 -4.49
C LEU A 29 14.37 8.48 -5.63
N THR A 30 14.87 8.37 -6.86
CA THR A 30 14.07 7.96 -8.01
C THR A 30 14.61 6.65 -8.59
N MET A 31 13.78 5.63 -8.70
CA MET A 31 14.18 4.34 -9.25
C MET A 31 13.17 3.75 -10.23
N GLY A 32 13.69 3.14 -11.30
CA GLY A 32 12.91 2.30 -12.20
C GLY A 32 13.48 0.89 -12.23
N ILE A 33 12.64 -0.12 -12.07
CA ILE A 33 13.06 -1.52 -12.04
C ILE A 33 12.24 -2.30 -13.05
N ASP A 34 12.90 -2.99 -13.97
CA ASP A 34 12.25 -3.87 -14.93
C ASP A 34 11.83 -5.20 -14.27
N SER A 35 11.22 -6.10 -15.03
CA SER A 35 10.67 -7.37 -14.54
C SER A 35 11.66 -8.18 -13.68
N THR A 36 11.24 -8.59 -12.48
CA THR A 36 12.08 -9.34 -11.51
C THR A 36 11.26 -10.45 -10.86
N GLU A 37 11.85 -11.60 -10.49
CA GLU A 37 11.10 -12.64 -9.76
C GLU A 37 10.78 -12.18 -8.32
N ASP A 38 11.81 -11.77 -7.56
CA ASP A 38 11.69 -11.36 -6.15
C ASP A 38 12.19 -9.92 -5.91
N GLN A 39 11.36 -9.08 -5.30
CA GLN A 39 11.71 -7.70 -4.92
C GLN A 39 11.48 -7.43 -3.44
N ARG A 40 12.54 -7.00 -2.72
CA ARG A 40 12.51 -6.73 -1.27
C ARG A 40 13.14 -5.39 -0.92
N PHE A 41 12.33 -4.48 -0.40
CA PHE A 41 12.74 -3.14 -0.04
C PHE A 41 12.48 -2.86 1.45
N GLY A 42 13.52 -2.41 2.15
CA GLY A 42 13.42 -1.97 3.55
C GLY A 42 13.93 -0.54 3.69
N LEU A 43 13.02 0.42 3.73
CA LEU A 43 13.32 1.84 3.72
C LEU A 43 13.23 2.40 5.13
N GLY A 44 14.23 3.16 5.58
CA GLY A 44 14.25 3.79 6.90
C GLY A 44 13.48 5.12 6.95
N LEU A 45 13.97 6.07 7.76
CA LEU A 45 13.53 7.48 7.77
C LEU A 45 13.93 8.16 6.46
N VAL A 46 13.08 8.09 5.43
CA VAL A 46 13.41 8.60 4.08
C VAL A 46 12.87 10.03 3.90
N GLY A 47 13.47 10.78 2.97
CA GLY A 47 12.88 12.00 2.40
C GLY A 47 11.78 11.65 1.40
N ASP A 48 11.84 12.19 0.18
CA ASP A 48 10.84 11.89 -0.86
C ASP A 48 11.30 10.72 -1.74
N LEU A 49 10.46 9.69 -1.89
CA LEU A 49 10.76 8.52 -2.71
C LEU A 49 9.82 8.44 -3.90
N THR A 50 10.38 8.26 -5.10
CA THR A 50 9.62 7.95 -6.32
C THR A 50 10.13 6.65 -6.94
N MET A 51 9.29 5.62 -7.05
CA MET A 51 9.68 4.35 -7.71
C MET A 51 8.66 3.86 -8.72
N GLY A 52 9.15 3.27 -9.81
CA GLY A 52 8.36 2.51 -10.77
C GLY A 52 8.88 1.07 -10.81
N LEU A 53 8.07 0.11 -10.38
CA LEU A 53 8.42 -1.31 -10.39
C LEU A 53 7.67 -2.01 -11.51
N GLY A 54 8.38 -2.72 -12.38
CA GLY A 54 7.82 -3.56 -13.42
C GLY A 54 7.26 -4.87 -12.87
N PRO A 55 6.75 -5.76 -13.75
CA PRO A 55 6.08 -6.99 -13.33
C PRO A 55 6.96 -7.87 -12.43
N THR A 56 6.38 -8.41 -11.36
CA THR A 56 7.13 -9.20 -10.36
C THR A 56 6.31 -10.40 -9.87
N GLU A 57 6.94 -11.50 -9.45
CA GLU A 57 6.20 -12.58 -8.78
C GLU A 57 5.97 -12.19 -7.32
N ASP A 58 7.05 -11.90 -6.58
CA ASP A 58 7.02 -11.65 -5.14
C ASP A 58 7.55 -10.26 -4.77
N GLN A 59 6.68 -9.35 -4.32
CA GLN A 59 7.05 -7.99 -3.93
C GLN A 59 6.83 -7.72 -2.43
N ARG A 60 7.88 -7.29 -1.74
CA ARG A 60 7.84 -6.94 -0.32
C ARG A 60 8.46 -5.57 -0.05
N LEU A 61 7.67 -4.64 0.46
CA LEU A 61 8.13 -3.30 0.81
C LEU A 61 7.82 -3.01 2.28
N GLY A 62 8.84 -2.56 3.02
CA GLY A 62 8.73 -2.10 4.39
C GLY A 62 9.23 -0.66 4.49
N LEU A 63 8.37 0.25 4.95
CA LEU A 63 8.73 1.66 5.16
C LEU A 63 8.86 1.98 6.64
N GLY A 64 9.90 2.71 6.97
CA GLY A 64 10.11 3.34 8.26
C GLY A 64 9.31 4.62 8.42
N PRO A 65 9.47 5.31 9.56
CA PRO A 65 8.76 6.55 9.84
C PRO A 65 9.19 7.70 8.93
N GLY A 66 8.27 8.58 8.51
CA GLY A 66 8.60 9.84 7.82
C GLY A 66 8.87 9.75 6.31
N GLY A 67 8.50 10.82 5.60
CA GLY A 67 8.75 11.01 4.16
C GLY A 67 7.48 10.99 3.30
N VAL A 68 7.61 11.43 2.03
CA VAL A 68 6.56 11.28 1.00
C VAL A 68 6.93 10.13 0.07
N LEU A 69 6.04 9.16 -0.10
CA LEU A 69 6.23 8.07 -1.06
C LEU A 69 5.32 8.24 -2.27
N THR A 70 5.89 8.18 -3.47
CA THR A 70 5.16 7.99 -4.73
C THR A 70 5.62 6.69 -5.40
N MET A 71 4.70 5.76 -5.66
CA MET A 71 5.05 4.49 -6.32
C MET A 71 4.05 4.09 -7.41
N GLY A 72 4.57 3.59 -8.53
CA GLY A 72 3.81 2.86 -9.54
C GLY A 72 4.28 1.40 -9.54
N LEU A 73 3.34 0.48 -9.36
CA LEU A 73 3.59 -0.95 -9.24
C LEU A 73 2.96 -1.66 -10.43
N GLY A 74 3.79 -2.38 -11.18
CA GLY A 74 3.36 -3.25 -12.27
C GLY A 74 2.69 -4.51 -11.76
N PRO A 75 2.18 -5.36 -12.69
CA PRO A 75 1.47 -6.57 -12.33
C PRO A 75 2.29 -7.48 -11.42
N THR A 76 1.69 -7.94 -10.32
CA THR A 76 2.40 -8.75 -9.31
C THR A 76 1.58 -9.97 -8.89
N GLU A 77 2.19 -11.13 -8.64
CA GLU A 77 1.44 -12.27 -8.07
C GLU A 77 1.19 -12.01 -6.58
N ASP A 78 2.25 -11.78 -5.80
CA ASP A 78 2.22 -11.71 -4.35
C ASP A 78 2.80 -10.36 -3.84
N GLN A 79 1.94 -9.46 -3.37
CA GLN A 79 2.36 -8.13 -2.93
C GLN A 79 2.15 -7.89 -1.44
N ARG A 80 3.22 -7.47 -0.75
CA ARG A 80 3.19 -7.18 0.70
C ARG A 80 3.81 -5.84 1.04
N LEU A 81 3.02 -4.99 1.67
CA LEU A 81 3.45 -3.68 2.14
C LEU A 81 3.28 -3.52 3.64
N GLY A 82 4.33 -3.07 4.32
CA GLY A 82 4.31 -2.77 5.75
C GLY A 82 4.78 -1.34 6.02
N LEU A 83 3.93 -0.52 6.63
CA LEU A 83 4.20 0.90 6.79
C LEU A 83 4.34 1.33 8.25
N GLY A 84 5.44 2.03 8.50
CA GLY A 84 5.75 2.69 9.75
C GLY A 84 5.00 4.03 9.94
N PRO A 85 5.14 4.64 11.13
CA PRO A 85 4.39 5.83 11.51
C PRO A 85 4.80 7.13 10.78
N GLY A 86 3.83 7.94 10.33
CA GLY A 86 4.01 9.38 10.05
C GLY A 86 4.63 9.77 8.70
N GLY A 87 4.18 9.17 7.59
CA GLY A 87 4.50 9.61 6.22
C GLY A 87 3.24 9.72 5.34
N ASP A 88 3.34 10.46 4.25
CA ASP A 88 2.28 10.63 3.23
C ASP A 88 2.60 9.78 2.00
N ILE A 89 1.58 9.14 1.43
CA ILE A 89 1.82 8.06 0.47
C ILE A 89 0.85 8.15 -0.70
N THR A 90 1.39 8.04 -1.90
CA THR A 90 0.65 7.96 -3.16
C THR A 90 1.10 6.72 -3.92
N MET A 91 0.20 5.76 -4.12
CA MET A 91 0.52 4.53 -4.87
C MET A 91 -0.53 4.21 -5.93
N GLY A 92 -0.07 3.68 -7.06
CA GLY A 92 -0.90 3.11 -8.12
C GLY A 92 -0.43 1.69 -8.43
N HIS A 93 -1.38 0.76 -8.49
CA HIS A 93 -1.12 -0.66 -8.72
C HIS A 93 -1.81 -1.13 -10.00
N ASP A 94 -1.08 -1.88 -10.81
CA ASP A 94 -1.60 -2.71 -11.89
C ASP A 94 -2.17 -4.04 -11.31
N PRO A 95 -2.82 -4.91 -12.13
CA PRO A 95 -3.47 -6.12 -11.63
C PRO A 95 -2.55 -7.02 -10.80
N THR A 96 -3.03 -7.47 -9.65
CA THR A 96 -2.26 -8.28 -8.69
C THR A 96 -3.07 -9.51 -8.26
N GLU A 97 -2.50 -10.68 -8.03
CA GLU A 97 -3.29 -11.83 -7.56
C GLU A 97 -3.62 -11.69 -6.05
N ASP A 98 -2.59 -11.53 -5.22
CA ASP A 98 -2.67 -11.53 -3.75
C ASP A 98 -2.04 -10.24 -3.19
N GLU A 99 -2.86 -9.35 -2.62
CA GLU A 99 -2.38 -8.09 -2.05
C GLU A 99 -2.59 -7.99 -0.54
N ARG A 100 -1.53 -7.67 0.19
CA ARG A 100 -1.54 -7.52 1.66
C ARG A 100 -0.85 -6.24 2.09
N LEU A 101 -1.63 -5.29 2.61
CA LEU A 101 -1.10 -4.03 3.12
C LEU A 101 -1.38 -3.87 4.61
N GLY A 102 -0.34 -3.59 5.39
CA GLY A 102 -0.43 -3.33 6.83
C GLY A 102 0.13 -1.96 7.18
N HIS A 103 -0.70 -1.10 7.74
CA HIS A 103 -0.38 0.28 8.08
C HIS A 103 -0.59 0.49 9.58
N CYS A 104 0.43 0.94 10.32
CA CYS A 104 0.31 1.09 11.77
C CYS A 104 -0.10 2.50 12.24
N HIS A 105 0.30 3.56 11.54
CA HIS A 105 -0.04 4.96 11.87
C HIS A 105 0.33 5.89 10.70
N VAL A 106 -0.48 5.97 9.67
CA VAL A 106 -0.14 6.75 8.45
C VAL A 106 -0.80 8.12 8.49
N GLY A 107 -0.13 9.11 7.90
CA GLY A 107 -0.73 10.43 7.61
C GLY A 107 -1.75 10.30 6.48
N ASP A 108 -1.57 11.08 5.41
CA ASP A 108 -2.47 11.00 4.25
C ASP A 108 -2.06 9.83 3.34
N LEU A 109 -2.98 8.88 3.14
CA LEU A 109 -2.77 7.73 2.26
C LEU A 109 -3.65 7.85 1.02
N THR A 110 -3.06 8.02 -0.17
CA THR A 110 -3.75 7.96 -1.45
C THR A 110 -3.33 6.71 -2.22
N MET A 111 -4.29 5.86 -2.58
CA MET A 111 -4.00 4.61 -3.28
C MET A 111 -5.03 4.31 -4.36
N GLY A 112 -4.55 3.89 -5.53
CA GLY A 112 -5.35 3.30 -6.59
C GLY A 112 -4.92 1.85 -6.82
N LEU A 113 -5.78 0.90 -6.44
CA LEU A 113 -5.56 -0.52 -6.65
C LEU A 113 -6.22 -0.98 -7.96
N GLY A 114 -5.49 -1.82 -8.69
CA GLY A 114 -5.93 -2.45 -9.92
C GLY A 114 -6.93 -3.58 -9.67
N GLU A 115 -7.06 -4.49 -10.64
CA GLU A 115 -7.82 -5.72 -10.46
C GLU A 115 -7.06 -6.65 -9.50
N THR A 116 -7.75 -7.25 -8.52
CA THR A 116 -7.11 -8.16 -7.56
C THR A 116 -7.96 -9.40 -7.30
N GLU A 117 -7.41 -10.58 -7.08
CA GLU A 117 -8.24 -11.72 -6.63
C GLU A 117 -8.52 -11.59 -5.14
N ASP A 118 -7.45 -11.49 -4.33
CA ASP A 118 -7.49 -11.48 -2.88
C ASP A 118 -6.84 -10.20 -2.33
N GLN A 119 -7.63 -9.31 -1.72
CA GLN A 119 -7.11 -8.06 -1.15
C GLN A 119 -7.30 -8.00 0.36
N ARG A 120 -6.21 -7.77 1.09
CA ARG A 120 -6.21 -7.66 2.57
C ARG A 120 -5.53 -6.37 3.02
N LEU A 121 -6.33 -5.49 3.59
CA LEU A 121 -5.89 -4.20 4.10
C LEU A 121 -6.10 -4.15 5.61
N GLY A 122 -5.03 -3.87 6.35
CA GLY A 122 -5.09 -3.56 7.78
C GLY A 122 -4.57 -2.15 8.01
N LEU A 123 -5.44 -1.22 8.37
CA LEU A 123 -5.07 0.15 8.73
C LEU A 123 -5.22 0.34 10.24
N GLY A 124 -4.20 0.89 10.90
CA GLY A 124 -4.18 1.19 12.32
C GLY A 124 -4.91 2.50 12.65
N HIS A 125 -4.31 3.36 13.50
CA HIS A 125 -4.79 4.72 13.72
C HIS A 125 -4.52 5.55 12.46
N VAL A 126 -5.57 6.00 11.77
CA VAL A 126 -5.43 6.57 10.42
C VAL A 126 -5.71 8.07 10.44
N GLY A 127 -4.99 8.83 9.62
CA GLY A 127 -5.45 10.14 9.15
C GLY A 127 -6.63 10.00 8.17
N ASP A 128 -6.57 10.70 7.03
CA ASP A 128 -7.61 10.72 6.00
C ASP A 128 -7.20 9.85 4.78
N PRO A 129 -7.40 8.51 4.80
CA PRO A 129 -7.09 7.66 3.66
C PRO A 129 -8.10 7.85 2.51
N LEU A 130 -7.56 7.99 1.30
CA LEU A 130 -8.26 7.99 0.02
C LEU A 130 -7.87 6.75 -0.79
N MET A 131 -8.79 5.78 -0.89
CA MET A 131 -8.55 4.54 -1.63
C MET A 131 -9.55 4.37 -2.79
N GLY A 132 -9.04 4.06 -3.98
CA GLY A 132 -9.80 3.56 -5.10
C GLY A 132 -9.43 2.11 -5.35
N LEU A 133 -10.37 1.19 -5.16
CA LEU A 133 -10.18 -0.23 -5.40
C LEU A 133 -10.78 -0.60 -6.76
N GLY A 134 -10.07 -1.42 -7.53
CA GLY A 134 -10.54 -1.99 -8.79
C GLY A 134 -11.56 -3.12 -8.59
N LEU A 135 -11.70 -3.99 -9.60
CA LEU A 135 -12.47 -5.23 -9.47
C LEU A 135 -11.73 -6.14 -8.49
N THR A 136 -12.43 -6.75 -7.51
CA THR A 136 -11.77 -7.71 -6.63
C THR A 136 -12.68 -8.86 -6.28
N GLU A 137 -12.22 -10.11 -6.27
CA GLU A 137 -13.09 -11.22 -5.88
C GLU A 137 -13.37 -11.21 -4.37
N ASP A 138 -12.32 -11.14 -3.54
CA ASP A 138 -12.41 -11.14 -2.08
C ASP A 138 -11.67 -9.93 -1.46
N GLN A 139 -12.43 -9.04 -0.81
CA GLN A 139 -11.88 -7.86 -0.14
C GLN A 139 -12.03 -7.97 1.38
N ARG A 140 -10.93 -7.80 2.11
CA ARG A 140 -10.91 -7.75 3.58
C ARG A 140 -10.22 -6.48 4.06
N LEU A 141 -10.96 -5.64 4.78
CA LEU A 141 -10.46 -4.41 5.37
C LEU A 141 -10.62 -4.45 6.90
N GLY A 142 -9.53 -4.29 7.62
CA GLY A 142 -9.51 -4.06 9.06
C GLY A 142 -9.08 -2.62 9.36
N LEU A 143 -9.88 -1.86 10.10
CA LEU A 143 -9.54 -0.50 10.54
C LEU A 143 -9.46 -0.42 12.06
N GLY A 144 -8.39 0.18 12.56
CA GLY A 144 -8.23 0.55 13.95
C GLY A 144 -9.01 1.82 14.32
N PRO A 145 -9.01 2.20 15.61
CA PRO A 145 -9.79 3.34 16.09
C PRO A 145 -9.23 4.68 15.61
N GLY A 146 -10.10 5.59 15.20
CA GLY A 146 -9.77 6.98 14.79
C GLY A 146 -9.29 7.13 13.34
N GLY A 147 -9.90 8.10 12.64
CA GLY A 147 -9.63 8.47 11.24
C GLY A 147 -10.89 8.57 10.38
N ASP A 148 -10.81 9.31 9.26
CA ASP A 148 -11.89 9.46 8.28
C ASP A 148 -11.61 8.64 7.01
N LEU A 149 -12.31 7.52 6.82
CA LEU A 149 -12.09 6.67 5.65
C LEU A 149 -12.91 7.13 4.45
N THR A 150 -12.24 7.40 3.32
CA THR A 150 -12.89 7.51 2.01
C THR A 150 -12.43 6.42 1.05
N MET A 151 -13.37 5.56 0.63
CA MET A 151 -13.09 4.46 -0.29
C MET A 151 -14.08 4.42 -1.46
N ARG A 152 -13.59 4.09 -2.66
CA ARG A 152 -14.40 3.81 -3.85
C ARG A 152 -14.10 2.40 -4.34
N LEU A 153 -15.13 1.61 -4.62
CA LEU A 153 -14.97 0.23 -5.08
C LEU A 153 -15.35 0.07 -6.55
N GLY A 154 -14.64 -0.80 -7.27
CA GLY A 154 -15.05 -1.32 -8.56
C GLY A 154 -16.28 -2.24 -8.46
N PRO A 155 -16.91 -2.57 -9.59
CA PRO A 155 -17.96 -3.60 -9.64
C PRO A 155 -17.44 -5.01 -9.32
N GLY A 156 -18.24 -5.87 -8.70
CA GLY A 156 -17.94 -7.29 -8.56
C GLY A 156 -16.92 -7.61 -7.47
N GLY A 157 -17.37 -8.38 -6.47
CA GLY A 157 -16.57 -8.78 -5.32
C GLY A 157 -17.37 -8.93 -4.04
N ASP A 158 -16.88 -9.78 -3.13
CA ASP A 158 -17.35 -9.88 -1.76
C ASP A 158 -16.50 -8.99 -0.86
N LEU A 159 -17.15 -8.09 -0.12
CA LEU A 159 -16.49 -7.14 0.77
C LEU A 159 -16.73 -7.49 2.23
N THR A 160 -15.65 -7.70 2.97
CA THR A 160 -15.64 -7.86 4.43
C THR A 160 -14.91 -6.69 5.08
N MET A 161 -15.60 -5.96 5.95
CA MET A 161 -15.03 -4.90 6.78
C MET A 161 -15.11 -5.23 8.26
N GLU A 162 -14.02 -5.02 8.98
CA GLU A 162 -13.93 -5.07 10.45
C GLU A 162 -13.42 -3.71 10.93
N LEU A 163 -14.24 -3.00 11.71
CA LEU A 163 -14.04 -1.59 12.01
C LEU A 163 -14.10 -1.36 13.51
N ASP A 164 -13.03 -0.82 14.09
CA ASP A 164 -13.08 -0.15 15.39
C ASP A 164 -13.77 1.23 15.25
N PRO A 165 -14.14 1.91 16.35
CA PRO A 165 -14.81 3.21 16.29
C PRO A 165 -14.02 4.26 15.48
N THR A 166 -14.62 4.80 14.42
CA THR A 166 -14.06 5.86 13.55
C THR A 166 -14.89 7.16 13.66
N GLU A 167 -14.34 8.29 13.23
CA GLU A 167 -15.04 9.58 13.26
C GLU A 167 -16.04 9.72 12.09
N ASP A 168 -15.59 9.69 10.83
CA ASP A 168 -16.45 9.67 9.64
C ASP A 168 -16.06 8.58 8.60
N GLN A 169 -17.05 8.07 7.86
CA GLN A 169 -16.82 7.06 6.81
C GLN A 169 -17.61 7.37 5.54
N ARG A 170 -16.94 7.30 4.38
CA ARG A 170 -17.52 7.52 3.05
C ARG A 170 -17.15 6.39 2.09
N LEU A 171 -18.13 5.57 1.75
CA LEU A 171 -17.98 4.46 0.80
C LEU A 171 -18.75 4.75 -0.50
N GLY A 172 -18.05 4.79 -1.62
CA GLY A 172 -18.62 4.82 -2.96
C GLY A 172 -18.69 3.41 -3.53
N LEU A 173 -19.84 2.74 -3.35
CA LEU A 173 -20.06 1.38 -3.83
C LEU A 173 -20.63 1.39 -5.26
N ASN A 174 -19.94 0.74 -6.19
CA ASN A 174 -20.54 0.24 -7.43
C ASN A 174 -21.23 -1.12 -7.14
N PRO A 175 -21.86 -1.84 -8.09
CA PRO A 175 -22.51 -3.12 -7.80
C PRO A 175 -21.54 -4.12 -7.18
N VAL A 176 -21.59 -4.24 -5.86
CA VAL A 176 -20.87 -5.21 -5.03
C VAL A 176 -21.70 -6.49 -4.95
N GLY A 177 -21.03 -7.64 -4.86
CA GLY A 177 -21.67 -8.94 -4.60
C GLY A 177 -22.24 -8.97 -3.18
N ASP A 178 -21.52 -9.60 -2.26
CA ASP A 178 -21.91 -9.65 -0.85
C ASP A 178 -21.14 -8.64 0.02
N LEU A 179 -21.84 -7.98 0.95
CA LEU A 179 -21.26 -7.02 1.89
C LEU A 179 -21.42 -7.52 3.34
N THR A 180 -20.30 -7.68 4.03
CA THR A 180 -20.23 -8.05 5.45
C THR A 180 -19.51 -6.97 6.25
N MET A 181 -20.12 -6.50 7.34
CA MET A 181 -19.55 -5.48 8.23
C MET A 181 -19.60 -5.97 9.68
N GLY A 182 -18.44 -5.99 10.33
CA GLY A 182 -18.26 -6.22 11.77
C GLY A 182 -17.81 -4.93 12.46
N LEU A 183 -18.49 -4.56 13.54
CA LEU A 183 -18.14 -3.40 14.36
C LEU A 183 -17.50 -3.88 15.67
N GLY A 184 -16.34 -3.31 16.01
CA GLY A 184 -15.69 -3.47 17.30
C GLY A 184 -16.54 -2.91 18.45
N PRO A 185 -16.26 -3.29 19.70
CA PRO A 185 -16.99 -2.78 20.85
C PRO A 185 -16.85 -1.25 20.94
N THR A 186 -17.98 -0.55 21.00
CA THR A 186 -18.01 0.90 21.25
C THR A 186 -17.68 1.14 22.73
N GLU A 187 -16.60 1.86 23.04
CA GLU A 187 -16.33 2.30 24.42
C GLU A 187 -17.35 3.40 24.79
N ASP A 188 -18.14 3.17 25.85
CA ASP A 188 -19.13 4.09 26.45
C ASP A 188 -18.48 5.00 27.51
#